data_AF-A0A5C7JDD9-F1
#
_entry.id   AF-A0A5C7JDD9-F1
#
_cell.length_a   1.000
_cell.length_b   1.000
_cell.length_c   1.000
_cell.angle_alpha   90.00
_cell.angle_beta   90.00
_cell.angle_gamma   90.00
#
_symmetry.space_group_name_H-M   'P 1'
#
loop_
_entity.id
_entity.type
_entity.pdbx_description
1 polymer ?
#
loop_
_entity_poly.entity_id
_entity_poly.type
_entity_poly.pdbx_seq_one_letter_code
_entity_poly.pdbx_strand_id
1 'polypeptide(L)'
;MRLVDAGKALADPIFQRRYRAEAPDFPIHVLAFYRSPKGDEIPVCYIHFTEQGDLLLGGGACVDDRVLRRMPLEARDAIRSAGGLYQHALGWSVRNLGARTKAIFGFCGDALAERADLAVGFQRTGHDKLLVYFTKDLEQAERDRLVAEAHAVGPF
;
A
#
# COMPACT_ATOMS: atom_id res chain seq x y z
N MET A 1 4.57 -7.03 -9.35
CA MET A 1 4.78 -6.53 -7.98
C MET A 1 5.63 -7.51 -7.24
N ARG A 2 6.48 -7.04 -6.32
CA ARG A 2 7.33 -7.90 -5.49
C ARG A 2 7.74 -7.18 -4.21
N LEU A 3 8.15 -7.96 -3.22
CA LEU A 3 8.98 -7.48 -2.12
C LEU A 3 10.38 -7.14 -2.64
N VAL A 4 10.98 -6.09 -2.10
CA VAL A 4 12.34 -5.69 -2.44
C VAL A 4 13.09 -5.27 -1.18
N ASP A 5 14.13 -6.03 -0.82
CA ASP A 5 14.88 -5.80 0.42
C ASP A 5 15.50 -4.40 0.46
N ALA A 6 16.14 -3.95 -0.62
CA ALA A 6 16.67 -2.59 -0.77
C ALA A 6 15.63 -1.63 -1.39
N GLY A 7 14.38 -1.72 -0.93
CA GLY A 7 13.24 -1.03 -1.55
C GLY A 7 13.31 0.50 -1.45
N LYS A 8 13.86 1.04 -0.35
CA LYS A 8 14.05 2.48 -0.15
C LYS A 8 14.76 3.15 -1.32
N ALA A 9 15.88 2.62 -1.78
CA ALA A 9 16.66 3.22 -2.87
C ALA A 9 15.86 3.35 -4.18
N LEU A 10 14.92 2.44 -4.42
CA LEU A 10 14.01 2.48 -5.58
C LEU A 10 12.80 3.39 -5.36
N ALA A 11 12.38 3.59 -4.11
CA ALA A 11 11.23 4.39 -3.73
C ALA A 11 11.57 5.88 -3.51
N ASP A 12 12.79 6.19 -3.07
CA ASP A 12 13.26 7.55 -2.77
C ASP A 12 12.98 8.54 -3.91
N PRO A 13 13.24 8.23 -5.20
CA PRO A 13 12.92 9.17 -6.28
C PRO A 13 11.43 9.49 -6.45
N ILE A 14 10.54 8.60 -5.99
CA ILE A 14 9.09 8.79 -5.99
C ILE A 14 8.69 9.62 -4.76
N PHE A 15 9.19 9.23 -3.59
CA PHE A 15 8.93 9.87 -2.29
C PHE A 15 9.37 11.33 -2.24
N GLN A 16 10.62 11.60 -2.65
CA GLN A 16 11.18 12.95 -2.64
C GLN A 16 10.35 13.90 -3.50
N ARG A 17 9.78 13.39 -4.59
CA ARG A 17 8.90 14.18 -5.45
C ARG A 17 7.51 14.37 -4.85
N ARG A 18 6.89 13.29 -4.35
CA ARG A 18 5.49 13.31 -3.91
C ARG A 18 5.30 13.97 -2.55
N TYR A 19 6.24 13.72 -1.64
CA TYR A 19 6.17 14.07 -0.23
C TYR A 19 7.28 15.03 0.22
N ARG A 20 8.30 15.29 -0.61
CA ARG A 20 9.51 16.05 -0.22
C ARG A 20 10.19 15.45 1.01
N ALA A 21 10.15 14.13 1.06
CA ALA A 21 10.65 13.32 2.16
C ALA A 21 11.35 12.10 1.60
N GLU A 22 12.09 11.43 2.46
CA GLU A 22 12.70 10.14 2.19
C GLU A 22 11.68 9.00 2.27
N ALA A 23 11.89 7.95 1.48
CA ALA A 23 11.15 6.71 1.66
C ALA A 23 11.53 6.05 3.00
N PRO A 24 10.57 5.39 3.68
CA PRO A 24 10.83 4.60 4.89
C PRO A 24 12.00 3.62 4.70
N ASP A 25 12.80 3.44 5.73
CA ASP A 25 13.98 2.55 5.76
C ASP A 25 13.76 1.36 6.73
N PHE A 26 12.55 0.80 6.71
CA PHE A 26 12.11 -0.29 7.58
C PHE A 26 11.13 -1.20 6.81
N PRO A 27 10.90 -2.45 7.27
CA PRO A 27 11.48 -3.60 6.56
C PRO A 27 10.70 -4.11 5.34
N ILE A 28 9.42 -3.75 5.17
CA ILE A 28 8.60 -4.36 4.12
C ILE A 28 8.29 -3.34 3.03
N HIS A 29 9.02 -3.47 1.93
CA HIS A 29 8.84 -2.64 0.75
C HIS A 29 8.14 -3.43 -0.36
N VAL A 30 6.92 -3.02 -0.72
CA VAL A 30 6.21 -3.55 -1.88
C VAL A 30 6.35 -2.58 -3.04
N LEU A 31 6.91 -3.06 -4.15
CA LEU A 31 7.08 -2.28 -5.37
C LEU A 31 6.34 -2.91 -6.55
N ALA A 32 5.62 -2.07 -7.29
CA ALA A 32 5.16 -2.36 -8.63
C ALA A 32 6.14 -1.77 -9.66
N PHE A 33 6.38 -2.51 -10.74
CA PHE A 33 7.29 -2.13 -11.80
C PHE A 33 6.54 -2.07 -13.13
N TYR A 34 6.83 -1.04 -13.91
CA TYR A 34 6.53 -1.00 -15.32
C TYR A 34 7.71 -1.59 -16.10
N ARG A 35 7.44 -2.57 -16.98
CA ARG A 35 8.43 -3.07 -17.92
C ARG A 35 8.37 -2.26 -19.21
N SER A 36 9.43 -1.51 -19.51
CA SER A 36 9.53 -0.72 -20.73
C SER A 36 9.59 -1.64 -21.96
N PRO A 37 9.28 -1.15 -23.19
CA PRO A 37 9.46 -1.93 -24.41
C PRO A 37 10.92 -2.39 -24.65
N LYS A 38 11.89 -1.73 -23.99
CA LYS A 38 13.31 -2.10 -24.03
C LYS A 38 13.69 -3.16 -22.97
N GLY A 39 12.76 -3.53 -22.10
CA GLY A 39 12.95 -4.51 -21.04
C GLY A 39 13.29 -3.93 -19.67
N ASP A 40 13.47 -2.61 -19.55
CA ASP A 40 13.80 -1.98 -18.27
C ASP A 40 12.66 -2.13 -17.26
N GLU A 41 12.97 -2.46 -16.01
CA GLU A 41 11.99 -2.46 -14.92
C GLU A 41 12.05 -1.14 -14.16
N ILE A 42 11.02 -0.32 -14.30
CA ILE A 42 10.92 1.02 -13.72
C ILE A 42 9.94 0.98 -12.56
N PRO A 43 10.35 1.31 -11.32
CA PRO A 43 9.44 1.48 -10.19
C PRO A 43 8.31 2.45 -10.52
N VAL A 44 7.06 2.06 -10.27
CA VAL A 44 5.88 2.89 -10.59
C VAL A 44 4.89 3.03 -9.44
N CYS A 45 4.90 2.11 -8.48
CA CYS A 45 4.10 2.22 -7.26
C CYS A 45 4.90 1.62 -6.11
N TYR A 46 4.81 2.24 -4.95
CA TYR A 46 5.42 1.77 -3.72
C TYR A 46 4.37 1.76 -2.60
N ILE A 47 4.42 0.75 -1.74
CA ILE A 47 3.69 0.70 -0.47
C ILE A 47 4.66 0.17 0.58
N HIS A 48 4.67 0.83 1.74
CA HIS A 48 5.47 0.42 2.88
C HIS A 48 4.58 -0.28 3.92
N PHE A 49 5.13 -1.32 4.58
CA PHE A 49 4.49 -1.95 5.72
C PHE A 49 5.44 -2.08 6.91
N THR A 50 4.95 -1.78 8.11
CA THR A 50 5.63 -2.05 9.38
C THR A 50 4.96 -3.22 10.08
N GLU A 51 5.74 -4.18 10.57
CA GLU A 51 5.26 -5.22 11.48
C GLU A 51 5.09 -4.67 12.90
N GLN A 52 3.95 -4.93 13.52
CA GLN A 52 3.71 -4.61 14.93
C GLN A 52 2.89 -5.72 15.58
N GLY A 53 3.56 -6.62 16.30
CA GLY A 53 2.90 -7.76 16.94
C GLY A 53 2.12 -8.60 15.93
N ASP A 54 0.80 -8.64 16.10
CA ASP A 54 -0.12 -9.41 15.26
C ASP A 54 -0.63 -8.67 14.01
N LEU A 55 -0.24 -7.40 13.79
CA LEU A 55 -0.75 -6.56 12.71
C LEU A 55 0.36 -6.00 11.79
N LEU A 56 -0.04 -5.58 10.60
CA LEU A 56 0.77 -4.77 9.70
C LEU A 56 0.22 -3.35 9.60
N LEU A 57 1.08 -2.35 9.65
CA LEU A 57 0.76 -0.95 9.41
C LEU A 57 1.20 -0.57 8.00
N GLY A 58 0.24 -0.42 7.08
CA GLY A 58 0.45 -0.05 5.68
C GLY A 58 0.40 1.47 5.49
N GLY A 59 1.54 2.07 5.17
CA GLY A 59 1.69 3.52 5.04
C GLY A 59 2.60 3.90 3.87
N GLY A 60 2.86 5.20 3.71
CA GLY A 60 3.82 5.69 2.73
C GLY A 60 3.53 5.28 1.27
N ALA A 61 2.27 4.99 0.92
CA ALA A 61 1.95 4.56 -0.43
C ALA A 61 2.12 5.70 -1.44
N CYS A 62 2.68 5.44 -2.62
CA CYS A 62 2.74 6.42 -3.70
C CYS A 62 2.81 5.78 -5.08
N VAL A 63 2.32 6.51 -6.08
CA VAL A 63 2.40 6.18 -7.50
C VAL A 63 3.25 7.24 -8.21
N ASP A 64 4.16 6.81 -9.10
CA ASP A 64 4.91 7.74 -9.94
C ASP A 64 4.14 8.09 -11.21
N ASP A 65 3.38 9.20 -11.14
CA ASP A 65 2.60 9.71 -12.26
C ASP A 65 3.46 10.05 -13.50
N ARG A 66 4.77 10.27 -13.36
CA ARG A 66 5.65 10.53 -14.52
C ARG A 66 5.80 9.27 -15.36
N VAL A 67 6.01 8.14 -14.69
CA VAL A 67 6.13 6.83 -15.35
C VAL A 67 4.78 6.44 -15.93
N LEU A 68 3.69 6.61 -15.16
CA LEU A 68 2.33 6.37 -15.65
C LEU A 68 2.02 7.21 -16.89
N ARG A 69 2.36 8.51 -16.92
CA ARG A 69 2.12 9.38 -18.09
C ARG A 69 2.91 8.97 -19.35
N ARG A 70 4.04 8.29 -19.20
CA ARG A 70 4.90 7.82 -20.30
C ARG A 70 4.50 6.45 -20.84
N MET A 71 3.63 5.72 -20.15
CA MET A 71 3.10 4.46 -20.65
C MET A 71 2.22 4.68 -21.90
N PRO A 72 2.15 3.69 -22.81
CA PRO A 72 1.17 3.70 -23.90
C PRO A 72 -0.26 3.93 -23.39
N LEU A 73 -1.09 4.59 -24.20
CA LEU A 73 -2.48 4.90 -23.83
C LEU A 73 -3.24 3.64 -23.39
N GLU A 74 -3.13 2.56 -24.16
CA GLU A 74 -3.75 1.26 -23.86
C GLU A 74 -3.38 0.73 -22.48
N ALA A 75 -2.09 0.82 -22.09
CA ALA A 75 -1.64 0.38 -20.77
C ALA A 75 -2.23 1.26 -19.64
N ARG A 76 -2.31 2.57 -19.85
CA ARG A 76 -2.94 3.49 -18.88
C ARG A 76 -4.43 3.22 -18.73
N ASP A 77 -5.10 2.90 -19.83
CA ASP A 77 -6.53 2.61 -19.85
C ASP A 77 -6.84 1.27 -19.19
N ALA A 78 -6.00 0.26 -19.40
CA ALA A 78 -6.08 -1.02 -18.71
C ALA A 78 -5.87 -0.85 -17.19
N ILE A 79 -4.84 -0.09 -16.77
CA ILE A 79 -4.58 0.23 -15.37
C ILE A 79 -5.78 0.92 -14.73
N ARG A 80 -6.32 1.94 -15.41
CA ARG A 80 -7.46 2.73 -14.90
C ARG A 80 -8.74 1.90 -14.80
N SER A 81 -9.04 1.10 -15.83
CA SER A 81 -10.20 0.21 -15.84
C SER A 81 -10.15 -0.83 -14.73
N ALA A 82 -8.94 -1.20 -14.29
CA ALA A 82 -8.72 -2.17 -13.24
C ALA A 82 -8.54 -1.55 -11.83
N GLY A 83 -8.80 -0.24 -11.68
CA GLY A 83 -8.84 0.45 -10.38
C GLY A 83 -7.59 1.26 -10.03
N GLY A 84 -6.58 1.28 -10.92
CA GLY A 84 -5.35 2.03 -10.74
C GLY A 84 -4.23 1.24 -10.06
N LEU A 85 -2.99 1.75 -10.20
CA LEU A 85 -1.79 1.05 -9.74
C LEU A 85 -1.77 0.78 -8.23
N TYR A 86 -2.26 1.73 -7.44
CA TYR A 86 -2.30 1.59 -5.99
C TYR A 86 -3.22 0.44 -5.57
N GLN A 87 -4.45 0.38 -6.10
CA GLN A 87 -5.40 -0.69 -5.80
C GLN A 87 -4.82 -2.06 -6.15
N HIS A 88 -4.13 -2.19 -7.29
CA HIS A 88 -3.47 -3.44 -7.64
C HIS A 88 -2.32 -3.80 -6.69
N ALA A 89 -1.47 -2.81 -6.33
CA ALA A 89 -0.34 -3.02 -5.44
C ALA A 89 -0.81 -3.42 -4.04
N LEU A 90 -1.87 -2.77 -3.54
CA LEU A 90 -2.48 -3.09 -2.26
C LEU A 90 -3.15 -4.47 -2.29
N GLY A 91 -3.90 -4.78 -3.36
CA GLY A 91 -4.48 -6.10 -3.57
C GLY A 91 -3.44 -7.21 -3.61
N TRP A 92 -2.28 -6.95 -4.24
CA TRP A 92 -1.14 -7.87 -4.18
C TRP A 92 -0.59 -7.99 -2.76
N SER A 93 -0.45 -6.87 -2.05
CA SER A 93 0.08 -6.83 -0.69
C SER A 93 -0.77 -7.66 0.27
N VAL A 94 -2.10 -7.47 0.30
CA VAL A 94 -2.98 -8.24 1.19
C VAL A 94 -2.93 -9.74 0.90
N ARG A 95 -2.83 -10.14 -0.38
CA ARG A 95 -2.73 -11.57 -0.75
C ARG A 95 -1.40 -12.20 -0.33
N ASN A 96 -0.30 -11.47 -0.42
CA ASN A 96 1.04 -12.02 -0.18
C ASN A 96 1.53 -11.84 1.26
N LEU A 97 1.01 -10.85 1.98
CA LEU A 97 1.36 -10.56 3.37
C LEU A 97 0.29 -11.05 4.35
N GLY A 98 -0.95 -11.26 3.90
CA GLY A 98 -2.07 -11.56 4.78
C GLY A 98 -1.90 -12.82 5.63
N ALA A 99 -1.22 -13.85 5.10
CA ALA A 99 -0.96 -15.09 5.84
C ALA A 99 -0.03 -14.90 7.06
N ARG A 100 0.73 -13.79 7.11
CA ARG A 100 1.72 -13.51 8.17
C ARG A 100 1.15 -12.74 9.36
N THR A 101 -0.09 -12.25 9.25
CA THR A 101 -0.65 -11.28 10.19
C THR A 101 -2.13 -11.57 10.43
N LYS A 102 -2.74 -10.96 11.46
CA LYS A 102 -4.18 -11.03 11.73
C LYS A 102 -4.95 -9.88 11.05
N ALA A 103 -4.29 -8.75 10.85
CA ALA A 103 -4.89 -7.56 10.29
C ALA A 103 -3.85 -6.67 9.61
N ILE A 104 -4.25 -6.01 8.53
CA ILE A 104 -3.47 -4.98 7.85
C ILE A 104 -4.23 -3.67 8.00
N PHE A 105 -3.57 -2.64 8.53
CA PHE A 105 -4.15 -1.33 8.74
C PHE A 105 -3.63 -0.34 7.70
N GLY A 106 -4.47 0.62 7.33
CA GLY A 106 -4.08 1.77 6.51
C GLY A 106 -4.51 3.06 7.19
N PHE A 107 -3.63 4.06 7.19
CA PHE A 107 -3.97 5.42 7.63
C PHE A 107 -4.14 6.31 6.40
N CYS A 108 -5.39 6.58 6.04
CA CYS A 108 -5.75 7.14 4.76
C CYS A 108 -6.34 8.55 4.88
N GLY A 109 -5.53 9.56 4.56
CA GLY A 109 -5.94 10.98 4.57
C GLY A 109 -6.49 11.49 3.23
N ASP A 110 -6.55 10.66 2.20
CA ASP A 110 -6.91 11.03 0.83
C ASP A 110 -8.08 10.17 0.32
N ALA A 111 -9.13 10.83 -0.20
CA ALA A 111 -10.36 10.15 -0.61
C ALA A 111 -10.19 9.21 -1.84
N LEU A 112 -9.16 9.40 -2.68
CA LEU A 112 -8.85 8.47 -3.76
C LEU A 112 -8.20 7.20 -3.22
N ALA A 113 -7.26 7.34 -2.29
CA ALA A 113 -6.63 6.22 -1.62
C ALA A 113 -7.67 5.40 -0.83
N GLU A 114 -8.56 6.06 -0.08
CA GLU A 114 -9.60 5.37 0.70
C GLU A 114 -10.53 4.54 -0.20
N ARG A 115 -10.92 5.08 -1.36
CA ARG A 115 -11.72 4.32 -2.33
C ARG A 115 -11.00 3.07 -2.83
N ALA A 116 -9.68 3.15 -3.06
CA ALA A 116 -8.89 2.01 -3.48
C ALA A 116 -8.74 0.97 -2.34
N ASP A 117 -8.53 1.41 -1.10
CA ASP A 117 -8.48 0.55 0.08
C ASP A 117 -9.79 -0.26 0.21
N LEU A 118 -10.93 0.42 0.16
CA LEU A 118 -12.25 -0.22 0.25
C LEU A 118 -12.50 -1.18 -0.91
N ALA A 119 -12.04 -0.85 -2.13
CA ALA A 119 -12.17 -1.73 -3.29
C ALA A 119 -11.31 -3.00 -3.17
N VAL A 120 -10.23 -2.98 -2.38
CA VAL A 120 -9.44 -4.18 -2.04
C VAL A 120 -10.11 -5.02 -0.95
N GLY A 121 -11.06 -4.45 -0.20
CA GLY A 121 -11.78 -5.12 0.88
C GLY A 121 -11.43 -4.61 2.28
N PHE A 122 -10.72 -3.49 2.39
CA PHE A 122 -10.58 -2.82 3.69
C PHE A 122 -11.95 -2.34 4.18
N GLN A 123 -12.07 -2.24 5.49
CA GLN A 123 -13.24 -1.78 6.21
C GLN A 123 -12.88 -0.51 6.99
N ARG A 124 -13.82 0.42 7.10
CA ARG A 124 -13.67 1.56 8.00
C ARG A 124 -13.68 1.08 9.43
N THR A 125 -12.79 1.62 10.24
CA THR A 125 -12.88 1.46 11.70
C THR A 125 -13.78 2.54 12.31
N GLY A 126 -13.94 2.53 13.63
CA GLY A 126 -14.57 3.63 14.36
C GLY A 126 -13.69 4.90 14.48
N HIS A 127 -12.47 4.88 13.97
CA HIS A 127 -11.51 5.99 14.07
C HIS A 127 -11.33 6.69 12.72
N ASP A 128 -11.20 8.02 12.75
CA ASP A 128 -10.99 8.83 11.55
C ASP A 128 -9.73 8.36 10.80
N LYS A 129 -9.85 8.23 9.47
CA LYS A 129 -8.78 7.83 8.52
C LYS A 129 -8.20 6.43 8.73
N LEU A 130 -8.60 5.69 9.75
CA LEU A 130 -8.08 4.36 10.02
C LEU A 130 -8.97 3.30 9.36
N LEU A 131 -8.35 2.52 8.48
CA LEU A 131 -8.98 1.40 7.77
C LEU A 131 -8.30 0.09 8.17
N VAL A 132 -9.04 -1.02 8.10
CA VAL A 132 -8.55 -2.36 8.44
C VAL A 132 -8.95 -3.41 7.42
N TYR A 133 -8.03 -4.30 7.10
CA TYR A 133 -8.28 -5.56 6.39
C TYR A 133 -7.98 -6.71 7.36
N PHE A 134 -9.01 -7.42 7.82
CA PHE A 134 -8.82 -8.65 8.60
C PHE A 134 -8.47 -9.80 7.67
N THR A 135 -7.37 -10.50 7.97
CA THR A 135 -6.84 -11.56 7.08
C THR A 135 -7.47 -12.93 7.33
N LYS A 136 -8.25 -13.04 8.41
CA LYS A 136 -8.97 -14.23 8.86
C LYS A 136 -10.16 -13.82 9.69
N ASP A 137 -11.08 -14.76 9.90
CA ASP A 137 -12.19 -14.55 10.82
C ASP A 137 -11.71 -14.54 12.26
N LEU A 138 -11.87 -13.39 12.91
CA LEU A 138 -11.54 -13.15 14.31
C LEU A 138 -12.81 -12.85 15.11
N GLU A 139 -12.81 -13.24 16.38
CA GLU A 139 -13.83 -12.82 17.34
C GLU A 139 -13.81 -11.30 17.53
N GLN A 140 -14.96 -10.71 17.89
CA GLN A 140 -15.10 -9.26 17.99
C GLN A 140 -14.12 -8.63 18.98
N ALA A 141 -13.89 -9.27 20.14
CA ALA A 141 -12.96 -8.77 21.14
C ALA A 141 -11.52 -8.65 20.60
N GLU A 142 -11.10 -9.58 19.74
CA GLU A 142 -9.78 -9.55 19.11
C GLU A 142 -9.71 -8.47 18.01
N ARG A 143 -10.79 -8.30 17.24
CA ARG A 143 -10.89 -7.20 16.26
C ARG A 143 -10.76 -5.84 16.95
N ASP A 144 -11.48 -5.64 18.05
CA ASP A 144 -11.48 -4.40 18.82
C ASP A 144 -10.10 -4.13 19.42
N ARG A 145 -9.42 -5.16 19.95
CA ARG A 145 -8.04 -5.06 20.44
C ARG A 145 -7.08 -4.58 19.34
N LEU A 146 -7.11 -5.22 18.17
CA LEU A 146 -6.21 -4.87 17.06
C LEU A 146 -6.47 -3.45 16.54
N VAL A 147 -7.73 -3.02 16.47
CA VAL A 147 -8.09 -1.64 16.07
C VAL A 147 -7.57 -0.64 17.10
N ALA A 148 -7.72 -0.91 18.39
CA ALA A 148 -7.21 -0.05 19.45
C ALA A 148 -5.67 0.06 19.41
N GLU A 149 -4.98 -1.06 19.15
CA GLU A 149 -3.52 -1.09 19.00
C GLU A 149 -3.04 -0.25 17.81
N ALA A 150 -3.67 -0.40 16.64
CA ALA A 150 -3.33 0.40 15.47
C ALA A 150 -3.65 1.90 15.68
N HIS A 151 -4.79 2.22 16.30
CA HIS A 151 -5.16 3.60 16.60
C HIS A 151 -4.18 4.28 17.57
N ALA A 152 -3.67 3.55 18.57
CA ALA A 152 -2.71 4.08 19.53
C ALA A 152 -1.37 4.50 18.90
N VAL A 153 -1.02 3.96 17.72
CA VAL A 153 0.16 4.37 16.95
C VAL A 153 -0.01 5.77 16.36
N GLY A 154 -1.22 6.14 15.98
CA GLY A 154 -1.51 7.39 15.25
C GLY A 154 -1.18 7.29 13.75
N PRO A 155 -0.88 8.41 13.07
CA PRO A 155 -0.49 8.39 11.66
C PRO A 155 0.83 7.64 11.42
N PHE A 156 0.88 6.82 10.37
CA PHE A 156 2.05 6.03 9.95
C PHE A 156 2.27 6.06 8.44
#